data_AF-A0A838D253-F1
#
_entry.id   AF-A0A838D253-F1
#
_cell.length_a   1.000
_cell.length_b   1.000
_cell.length_c   1.000
_cell.angle_alpha   90.00
_cell.angle_beta   90.00
_cell.angle_gamma   90.00
#
_symmetry.space_group_name_H-M   'P 1'
#
loop_
_entity.id
_entity.type
_entity.pdbx_description
1 polymer ?
#
loop_
_entity_poly.entity_id
_entity_poly.type
_entity_poly.pdbx_seq_one_letter_code
_entity_poly.pdbx_strand_id
1 'polypeptide(L)' 'MDPHAVLGVAPGASAADLAAAYRREAKRWHPDRSGGEEAQARMAAVNAAYEE' A
#
# COMPACT_ATOMS: atom_id res chain seq x y z
N MET A 1 -13.05 -3.71 -4.75
CA MET A 1 -11.63 -4.02 -5.04
C MET A 1 -11.07 -4.45 -3.71
N ASP A 2 -10.47 -5.63 -3.56
CA ASP A 2 -10.01 -6.06 -2.24
C ASP A 2 -8.82 -5.19 -1.78
N PRO A 3 -8.99 -4.32 -0.77
CA PRO A 3 -7.91 -3.46 -0.26
C PRO A 3 -6.75 -4.31 0.26
N HIS A 4 -7.08 -5.46 0.86
CA HIS A 4 -6.13 -6.47 1.32
C HIS A 4 -5.25 -7.01 0.17
N ALA A 5 -5.81 -7.23 -1.02
CA ALA A 5 -5.05 -7.72 -2.17
C ALA A 5 -4.09 -6.65 -2.70
N VAL A 6 -4.46 -5.38 -2.63
CA VAL A 6 -3.60 -4.24 -3.03
C VAL A 6 -2.39 -4.13 -2.08
N LEU A 7 -2.62 -4.24 -0.78
CA LEU A 7 -1.58 -4.20 0.25
C LEU A 7 -0.77 -5.52 0.36
N GLY A 8 -1.22 -6.57 -0.33
CA GLY A 8 -0.63 -7.91 -0.26
C GLY A 8 -0.77 -8.56 1.13
N VAL A 9 -1.89 -8.28 1.81
CA VAL A 9 -2.24 -8.84 3.12
C VAL A 9 -3.44 -9.79 2.99
N ALA A 10 -3.60 -10.69 3.95
CA ALA A 10 -4.73 -11.60 3.97
C ALA A 10 -6.05 -10.82 4.26
N PRO A 11 -7.19 -11.26 3.70
CA PRO A 11 -8.49 -10.74 4.10
C PRO A 11 -8.71 -11.03 5.59
N GLY A 12 -8.96 -9.98 6.38
CA GLY A 12 -9.04 -10.05 7.84
C GLY A 12 -7.71 -9.74 8.56
N ALA A 13 -6.72 -9.20 7.85
CA ALA A 13 -5.50 -8.67 8.44
C ALA A 13 -5.81 -7.63 9.51
N SER A 14 -5.05 -7.64 10.61
CA SER A 14 -5.24 -6.67 11.68
C SER A 14 -4.78 -5.27 11.23
N ALA A 15 -5.25 -4.22 11.91
CA ALA A 15 -4.77 -2.85 11.66
C ALA A 15 -3.23 -2.73 11.76
N ALA A 16 -2.59 -3.57 12.59
CA ALA A 16 -1.14 -3.63 12.70
C ALA A 16 -0.48 -4.22 11.44
N ASP A 17 -1.08 -5.25 10.85
CA ASP A 17 -0.62 -5.87 9.60
C ASP A 17 -0.82 -4.92 8.41
N LEU A 18 -1.96 -4.23 8.35
CA LEU A 18 -2.25 -3.18 7.37
C LEU A 18 -1.20 -2.06 7.45
N ALA A 19 -0.90 -1.54 8.65
CA ALA A 19 0.12 -0.51 8.84
C ALA A 19 1.54 -1.00 8.54
N ALA A 20 1.85 -2.28 8.75
CA ALA A 20 3.14 -2.86 8.38
C ALA A 20 3.28 -3.01 6.85
N ALA A 21 2.25 -3.50 6.18
CA ALA A 21 2.19 -3.63 4.73
C ALA A 21 2.25 -2.26 4.03
N TYR A 22 1.47 -1.29 4.54
CA TYR A 22 1.49 0.11 4.11
C TYR A 22 2.91 0.68 4.14
N ARG A 23 3.60 0.57 5.28
CA ARG A 23 4.98 1.09 5.42
C ARG A 23 5.98 0.41 4.49
N ARG A 24 5.77 -0.87 4.17
CA ARG A 24 6.62 -1.63 3.25
C ARG A 24 6.41 -1.19 1.80
N GLU A 25 5.16 -1.06 1.36
CA GLU A 25 4.80 -0.55 0.04
C GLU A 25 5.20 0.93 -0.13
N ALA A 26 4.94 1.77 0.86
CA ALA A 26 5.31 3.18 0.84
C ALA A 26 6.83 3.38 0.72
N LYS A 27 7.65 2.55 1.39
CA LYS A 27 9.11 2.56 1.20
C LYS A 27 9.56 2.03 -0.16
N ARG A 28 8.76 1.19 -0.80
CA ARG A 28 9.06 0.61 -2.12
C ARG A 28 8.75 1.58 -3.24
N TRP A 29 7.62 2.28 -3.11
CA TRP A 29 7.10 3.23 -4.10
C TRP A 29 7.39 4.69 -3.75
N HIS A 30 8.23 4.94 -2.74
CA HIS A 30 8.58 6.30 -2.32
C HIS A 30 9.09 7.11 -3.52
N PRO A 31 8.63 8.34 -3.77
CA PRO A 31 9.06 9.15 -4.91
C PRO A 31 10.57 9.38 -4.96
N ASP A 32 11.22 9.36 -3.79
CA ASP A 32 12.69 9.44 -3.64
C ASP A 32 13.43 8.19 -4.16
N ARG A 33 12.75 7.04 -4.24
CA ARG A 33 13.30 5.75 -4.71
C ARG A 33 12.82 5.35 -6.09
N SER A 34 11.61 5.73 -6.44
CA SER A 34 10.95 5.41 -7.71
C SER A 34 10.13 6.63 -8.14
N GLY A 35 10.80 7.57 -8.80
CA GLY A 35 10.21 8.83 -9.27
C GLY A 35 9.42 8.68 -10.57
N GLY A 36 8.48 7.74 -10.64
CA GLY A 36 7.64 7.50 -11.82
C GLY A 36 6.14 7.56 -11.50
N GLU A 37 5.32 7.88 -12.51
CA GLU A 37 3.84 7.90 -12.41
C GLU A 37 3.28 6.58 -11.87
N GLU A 38 3.92 5.45 -12.19
CA GLU A 38 3.52 4.13 -11.69
C GLU A 38 3.65 4.02 -10.17
N ALA A 39 4.67 4.64 -9.58
CA ALA A 39 4.86 4.66 -8.13
C ALA A 39 3.79 5.51 -7.44
N GLN A 40 3.40 6.65 -8.04
CA GLN A 40 2.27 7.44 -7.57
C GLN A 40 0.95 6.67 -7.63
N ALA A 41 0.67 6.01 -8.75
CA ALA A 41 -0.55 5.20 -8.91
C ALA A 41 -0.61 4.06 -7.89
N ARG A 42 0.52 3.37 -7.67
CA ARG A 42 0.63 2.33 -6.65
C ARG A 42 0.43 2.87 -5.24
N MET A 43 1.06 4.00 -4.90
CA MET A 43 0.92 4.61 -3.58
C MET A 43 -0.51 5.10 -3.32
N ALA A 44 -1.20 5.61 -4.34
CA ALA A 44 -2.61 6.00 -4.23
C ALA A 44 -3.51 4.78 -3.94
N ALA A 45 -3.29 3.65 -4.62
CA ALA A 45 -4.02 2.42 -4.36
C ALA A 45 -3.77 1.88 -2.93
N VAL A 46 -2.53 1.98 -2.45
CA VAL A 46 -2.11 1.58 -1.09
C VAL A 46 -2.76 2.46 -0.01
N ASN A 47 -2.82 3.78 -0.23
CA ASN A 47 -3.52 4.70 0.67
C ASN A 47 -5.03 4.38 0.72
N ALA A 48 -5.67 4.25 -0.45
CA ALA A 48 -7.09 3.92 -0.54
C ALA A 48 -7.43 2.59 0.13
N ALA A 49 -6.53 1.60 0.03
CA ALA A 49 -6.68 0.31 0.69
C ALA A 49 -6.46 0.35 2.21
N TYR A 50 -5.79 1.38 2.72
CA TYR A 50 -5.57 1.56 4.16
C TYR A 50 -6.69 2.39 4.83
N GLU A 51 -7.37 3.23 4.05
CA GLU A 51 -8.49 4.08 4.52
C GLU A 51 -9.87 3.39 4.47
N GLU A 52 -9.98 2.21 3.87
CA GLU A 52 -11.19 1.36 3.82
C GLU A 52 -11.30 0.43 5.05
#